data_AF-A0A2E8JT27-F1
#
_entry.id   AF-A0A2E8JT27-F1
#
_cell.length_a   1.000
_cell.length_b   1.000
_cell.length_c   1.000
_cell.angle_alpha   90.00
_cell.angle_beta   90.00
_cell.angle_gamma   90.00
#
_symmetry.space_group_name_H-M   'P 1'
#
loop_
_entity.id
_entity.type
_entity.pdbx_description
1 polymer ?
#
loop_
_entity_poly.entity_id
_entity_poly.type
_entity_poly.pdbx_seq_one_letter_code
_entity_poly.pdbx_strand_id
1 'polypeptide(L)'
;MPPPKVPVRRGPQQTSLLKQHGDSNMQGYDLFIAEKPSLGKEIASQLGKITETRRDYLVIDGGRAVVSWGFGHVYGLAMPEAYVQDGNTRTFDSLPVLPQKWLRVCTAKEQASTLNRLIKKAGSVINAGDPDREGQLIIDVIIEESGENPYSPKFKRIWLLALNEPGIKKALANLRPNSEYANYKNESYARQRADWLLGLNGSMVYSLVTSRSCSIGRVRTPTLAMVVNRDREIANFKPHDYFVPWVVLKGKKFTYAGAKREFDVYDQEGRIIDPNFGTKVREYVEKTPWVITQCESEQVKEAPPLPHSLDSIQQHMNKTLGFGIKKTLDICQALYEKHKITSYPRTDCRYLPESYFDDRKEVLRSIYGIYKDEISKCSATIKSKAFNDKHVGAHHGIIPTGKTPDLASLSADEKAVFDVICRFYIAQFYPDSISLKDHVTVTFGGVFDFTAFESTILDPQWKALMGKSEEE
;
A
#
# COMPACT_ATOMS: atom_id res chain seq x y z
N MET A 1 -54.93 -20.08 39.36
CA MET A 1 -55.16 -20.99 38.23
C MET A 1 -54.38 -20.47 37.03
N PRO A 2 -53.36 -21.17 36.54
CA PRO A 2 -52.62 -20.75 35.35
C PRO A 2 -53.42 -21.08 34.07
N PRO A 3 -53.25 -20.32 32.98
CA PRO A 3 -53.98 -20.53 31.73
C PRO A 3 -53.51 -21.78 30.98
N PRO A 4 -54.35 -22.35 30.10
CA PRO A 4 -54.06 -23.61 29.41
C PRO A 4 -52.99 -23.46 28.33
N LYS A 5 -52.12 -24.47 28.24
CA LYS A 5 -51.09 -24.59 27.19
C LYS A 5 -51.74 -24.83 25.82
N VAL A 6 -51.45 -23.95 24.86
CA VAL A 6 -51.80 -24.11 23.45
C VAL A 6 -50.84 -25.13 22.81
N PRO A 7 -51.31 -26.12 22.03
CA PRO A 7 -50.44 -27.07 21.35
C PRO A 7 -49.82 -26.43 20.11
N VAL A 8 -48.48 -26.36 20.07
CA VAL A 8 -47.73 -25.95 18.88
C VAL A 8 -47.82 -27.06 17.83
N ARG A 9 -48.53 -26.78 16.73
CA ARG A 9 -48.55 -27.63 15.52
C ARG A 9 -47.15 -27.73 14.95
N ARG A 10 -46.60 -28.95 14.87
CA ARG A 10 -45.41 -29.25 14.05
C ARG A 10 -45.82 -29.18 12.58
N GLY A 11 -45.36 -28.16 11.87
CA GLY A 11 -45.39 -28.12 10.40
C GLY A 11 -44.48 -29.21 9.81
N PRO A 12 -44.73 -29.66 8.58
CA PRO A 12 -43.96 -30.74 7.97
C PRO A 12 -42.51 -30.30 7.79
N GLN A 13 -41.58 -31.13 8.29
CA GLN A 13 -40.17 -31.04 7.94
C GLN A 13 -40.06 -31.18 6.42
N GLN A 14 -39.80 -30.08 5.73
CA GLN A 14 -39.19 -30.13 4.40
C GLN A 14 -37.78 -30.66 4.58
N THR A 15 -37.66 -31.98 4.50
CA THR A 15 -36.43 -32.66 4.14
C THR A 15 -36.04 -32.18 2.75
N SER A 16 -35.22 -31.13 2.67
CA SER A 16 -34.52 -30.82 1.43
C SER A 16 -33.46 -31.90 1.24
N LEU A 17 -33.87 -32.97 0.56
CA LEU A 17 -32.97 -33.91 -0.10
C LEU A 17 -32.09 -33.10 -1.07
N LEU A 18 -30.95 -32.64 -0.59
CA LEU A 18 -29.82 -32.26 -1.42
C LEU A 18 -29.44 -33.53 -2.20
N LYS A 19 -29.95 -33.62 -3.43
CA LYS A 19 -29.50 -34.59 -4.43
C LYS A 19 -27.98 -34.45 -4.57
N GLN A 20 -27.25 -35.35 -3.92
CA GLN A 20 -25.87 -35.68 -4.28
C GLN A 20 -25.92 -36.39 -5.64
N HIS A 21 -25.96 -35.62 -6.72
CA HIS A 21 -25.74 -36.13 -8.07
C HIS A 21 -24.61 -35.34 -8.74
N GLY A 22 -23.57 -36.09 -9.12
CA GLY A 22 -22.42 -35.62 -9.91
C GLY A 22 -21.16 -35.32 -9.11
N ASP A 23 -20.56 -36.31 -8.45
CA ASP A 23 -19.15 -36.27 -8.00
C ASP A 23 -18.43 -37.45 -8.70
N SER A 24 -18.50 -37.49 -10.03
CA SER A 24 -17.94 -38.56 -10.86
C SER A 24 -16.41 -38.50 -10.86
N ASN A 25 -15.77 -39.51 -10.27
CA ASN A 25 -14.46 -40.09 -10.62
C ASN A 25 -13.22 -39.21 -10.87
N MET A 26 -13.19 -37.93 -10.50
CA MET A 26 -11.96 -37.12 -10.63
C MET A 26 -10.97 -37.46 -9.50
N GLN A 27 -9.84 -38.07 -9.87
CA GLN A 27 -8.65 -38.24 -9.05
C GLN A 27 -7.41 -37.78 -9.83
N GLY A 28 -6.42 -37.20 -9.14
CA GLY A 28 -5.12 -36.89 -9.76
C GLY A 28 -5.08 -35.60 -10.58
N TYR A 29 -6.04 -34.68 -10.41
CA TYR A 29 -6.07 -33.37 -11.09
C TYR A 29 -5.17 -32.32 -10.44
N ASP A 30 -4.89 -31.24 -11.19
CA ASP A 30 -4.27 -30.03 -10.66
C ASP A 30 -5.32 -29.15 -9.96
N LEU A 31 -5.16 -28.91 -8.66
CA LEU A 31 -6.05 -28.06 -7.88
C LEU A 31 -5.41 -26.68 -7.65
N PHE A 32 -6.04 -25.62 -8.14
CA PHE A 32 -5.66 -24.24 -7.83
C PHE A 32 -6.52 -23.71 -6.68
N ILE A 33 -5.88 -23.18 -5.64
CA ILE A 33 -6.59 -22.58 -4.49
C ILE A 33 -6.23 -21.10 -4.40
N ALA A 34 -7.20 -20.25 -4.74
CA ALA A 34 -7.08 -18.80 -4.60
C ALA A 34 -7.56 -18.31 -3.23
N GLU A 35 -7.20 -17.10 -2.82
CA GLU A 35 -7.68 -16.53 -1.55
C GLU A 35 -9.16 -16.08 -1.59
N LYS A 36 -9.68 -15.80 -2.78
CA LYS A 36 -11.03 -15.24 -3.00
C LYS A 36 -11.63 -15.69 -4.35
N PRO A 37 -12.97 -15.64 -4.50
CA PRO A 37 -13.64 -16.10 -5.72
C PRO A 37 -13.24 -15.34 -7.00
N SER A 38 -12.99 -14.02 -6.91
CA SER A 38 -12.62 -13.21 -8.08
C SER A 38 -11.32 -13.71 -8.71
N LEU A 39 -10.29 -13.90 -7.89
CA LEU A 39 -8.99 -14.43 -8.31
C LEU A 39 -9.11 -15.87 -8.85
N GLY A 40 -9.88 -16.72 -8.18
CA GLY A 40 -10.10 -18.10 -8.64
C GLY A 40 -10.77 -18.16 -10.02
N LYS A 41 -11.80 -17.36 -10.25
CA LYS A 41 -12.47 -17.26 -11.56
C LYS A 41 -11.53 -16.77 -12.64
N GLU A 42 -10.63 -15.85 -12.31
CA GLU A 42 -9.66 -15.33 -13.26
C GLU A 42 -8.66 -16.40 -13.70
N ILE A 43 -8.09 -17.12 -12.74
CA ILE A 43 -7.18 -18.24 -13.02
C ILE A 43 -7.90 -19.29 -13.87
N ALA A 44 -9.13 -19.66 -13.50
CA ALA A 44 -9.94 -20.62 -14.26
C ALA A 44 -10.12 -20.23 -15.74
N SER A 45 -10.33 -18.94 -16.02
CA SER A 45 -10.51 -18.44 -17.39
C SER A 45 -9.28 -18.63 -18.30
N GLN A 46 -8.09 -18.74 -17.69
CA GLN A 46 -6.82 -18.89 -18.41
C GLN A 46 -6.33 -20.35 -18.47
N LEU A 47 -6.91 -21.24 -17.67
CA LEU A 47 -6.50 -22.64 -17.61
C LEU A 47 -7.13 -23.50 -18.71
N GLY A 48 -8.32 -23.15 -19.19
CA GLY A 48 -9.04 -23.92 -20.20
C GLY A 48 -10.54 -23.68 -20.18
N LYS A 49 -11.30 -24.60 -20.77
CA LYS A 49 -12.75 -24.52 -20.83
C LYS A 49 -13.35 -24.96 -19.49
N ILE A 50 -14.17 -24.11 -18.89
CA ILE A 50 -14.97 -24.49 -17.72
C ILE A 50 -16.03 -25.50 -18.16
N THR A 51 -15.91 -26.73 -17.67
CA THR A 51 -16.83 -27.83 -17.98
C THR A 51 -17.90 -28.02 -16.90
N GLU A 52 -17.62 -27.57 -15.68
CA GLU A 52 -18.59 -27.61 -14.58
C GLU A 52 -18.41 -26.40 -13.66
N THR A 53 -19.52 -25.76 -13.30
CA THR A 53 -19.55 -24.63 -12.39
C THR A 53 -20.27 -25.03 -11.12
N ARG A 54 -19.56 -25.00 -9.99
CA ARG A 54 -20.14 -25.12 -8.65
C ARG A 54 -20.00 -23.80 -7.92
N ARG A 55 -20.73 -23.66 -6.82
CA ARG A 55 -20.67 -22.47 -5.96
C ARG A 55 -19.26 -22.24 -5.40
N ASP A 56 -18.55 -23.33 -5.11
CA ASP A 56 -17.33 -23.32 -4.29
C ASP A 56 -16.07 -23.66 -5.10
N TYR A 57 -16.22 -24.14 -6.34
CA TYR A 57 -15.14 -24.50 -7.24
C TYR A 57 -15.61 -24.60 -8.70
N LEU A 58 -14.66 -24.61 -9.63
CA LEU A 58 -14.85 -24.77 -11.07
C LEU A 58 -14.03 -25.97 -11.55
N VAL A 59 -14.59 -26.74 -12.49
CA VAL A 59 -13.88 -27.84 -13.15
C VAL A 59 -13.49 -27.40 -14.55
N ILE A 60 -12.23 -27.63 -14.90
CA ILE A 60 -11.61 -27.22 -16.16
C ILE A 60 -11.26 -28.45 -16.99
N ASP A 61 -11.55 -28.37 -18.29
CA ASP A 61 -11.24 -29.39 -19.31
C ASP A 61 -11.64 -30.82 -18.91
N GLY A 62 -12.85 -30.98 -18.36
CA GLY A 62 -13.40 -32.30 -18.05
C GLY A 62 -12.76 -32.99 -16.83
N GLY A 63 -12.08 -32.24 -15.97
CA GLY A 63 -11.47 -32.75 -14.75
C GLY A 63 -9.95 -32.78 -14.76
N ARG A 64 -9.29 -32.20 -15.78
CA ARG A 64 -7.83 -32.03 -15.81
C ARG A 64 -7.35 -31.11 -14.69
N ALA A 65 -8.09 -30.02 -14.46
CA ALA A 65 -7.82 -29.08 -13.37
C ALA A 65 -9.11 -28.67 -12.65
N VAL A 66 -8.95 -28.30 -11.39
CA VAL A 66 -10.02 -27.76 -10.55
C VAL A 66 -9.53 -26.45 -9.96
N VAL A 67 -10.39 -25.44 -9.92
CA VAL A 67 -10.08 -24.16 -9.28
C VAL A 67 -11.07 -23.91 -8.16
N SER A 68 -10.57 -23.68 -6.96
CA SER A 68 -11.36 -23.32 -5.78
C SER A 68 -10.73 -22.11 -5.08
N TRP A 69 -11.36 -21.65 -4.01
CA TRP A 69 -10.95 -20.43 -3.33
C TRP A 69 -11.32 -20.42 -1.84
N GLY A 70 -10.64 -19.57 -1.07
CA GLY A 70 -11.10 -19.13 0.23
C GLY A 70 -12.10 -17.97 0.14
N PHE A 71 -12.38 -17.38 1.30
CA PHE A 71 -13.07 -16.10 1.44
C PHE A 71 -12.22 -15.18 2.33
N GLY A 72 -10.94 -15.04 1.98
CA GLY A 72 -9.89 -14.63 2.90
C GLY A 72 -9.56 -15.76 3.89
N HIS A 73 -9.34 -15.42 5.16
CA HIS A 73 -9.02 -16.37 6.23
C HIS A 73 -10.20 -17.33 6.50
N VAL A 74 -10.07 -18.59 6.07
CA VAL A 74 -11.01 -19.69 6.38
C VAL A 74 -10.84 -20.18 7.83
N TYR A 75 -9.65 -19.98 8.39
CA TYR A 75 -9.31 -20.31 9.76
C TYR A 75 -8.68 -19.08 10.43
N GLY A 76 -9.10 -18.79 11.67
CA GLY A 76 -8.52 -17.73 12.51
C GLY A 76 -7.95 -18.29 13.81
N LEU A 77 -7.17 -17.49 14.53
CA LEU A 77 -6.71 -17.86 15.88
C LEU A 77 -7.89 -17.89 16.85
N ALA A 78 -7.91 -18.87 17.76
CA ALA A 78 -8.90 -18.90 18.83
C ALA A 78 -8.74 -17.69 19.77
N MET A 79 -9.85 -17.29 20.40
CA MET A 79 -9.87 -16.20 21.39
C MET A 79 -9.29 -16.67 22.74
N PRO A 80 -8.87 -15.75 23.63
CA PRO A 80 -8.18 -16.09 24.87
C PRO A 80 -8.96 -17.05 25.77
N GLU A 81 -10.30 -17.01 25.73
CA GLU A 81 -11.20 -17.88 26.49
C GLU A 81 -10.97 -19.37 26.18
N ALA A 82 -10.49 -19.70 24.98
CA ALA A 82 -10.19 -21.08 24.59
C ALA A 82 -8.93 -21.64 25.28
N TYR A 83 -8.13 -20.80 25.94
CA TYR A 83 -6.87 -21.18 26.57
C TYR A 83 -6.92 -21.11 28.11
N VAL A 84 -8.02 -20.62 28.69
CA VAL A 84 -8.19 -20.47 30.14
C VAL A 84 -9.16 -21.56 30.63
N GLN A 85 -8.84 -22.23 31.75
CA GLN A 85 -9.54 -23.43 32.22
C GLN A 85 -11.05 -23.23 32.44
N ASP A 86 -11.46 -22.07 32.93
CA ASP A 86 -12.87 -21.68 33.15
C ASP A 86 -13.39 -20.70 32.08
N GLY A 87 -12.56 -20.39 31.07
CA GLY A 87 -12.84 -19.41 30.03
C GLY A 87 -12.90 -17.95 30.53
N ASN A 88 -12.57 -17.68 31.80
CA ASN A 88 -12.70 -16.35 32.38
C ASN A 88 -11.41 -15.54 32.18
N THR A 89 -11.46 -14.63 31.21
CA THR A 89 -10.35 -13.76 30.83
C THR A 89 -10.38 -12.39 31.54
N ARG A 90 -11.29 -12.21 32.50
CA ARG A 90 -11.54 -10.94 33.22
C ARG A 90 -10.98 -10.94 34.63
N THR A 91 -9.84 -11.60 34.84
CA THR A 91 -9.16 -11.63 36.14
C THR A 91 -7.67 -11.36 35.92
N PHE A 92 -6.98 -10.78 36.91
CA PHE A 92 -5.53 -10.64 36.82
C PHE A 92 -4.82 -12.00 36.85
N ASP A 93 -5.39 -12.99 37.53
CA ASP A 93 -4.82 -14.35 37.63
C ASP A 93 -4.80 -15.10 36.30
N SER A 94 -5.68 -14.75 35.36
CA SER A 94 -5.71 -15.32 34.00
C SER A 94 -4.77 -14.62 33.02
N LEU A 95 -4.10 -13.53 33.44
CA LEU A 95 -3.29 -12.69 32.58
C LEU A 95 -1.78 -12.78 32.91
N PRO A 96 -0.90 -12.71 31.89
CA PRO A 96 -1.23 -12.74 30.47
C PRO A 96 -1.65 -14.14 30.00
N VAL A 97 -2.62 -14.22 29.09
CA VAL A 97 -2.94 -15.46 28.38
C VAL A 97 -1.82 -15.74 27.37
N LEU A 98 -1.06 -16.81 27.61
CA LEU A 98 0.08 -17.25 26.80
C LEU A 98 -0.17 -18.66 26.24
N PRO A 99 -0.64 -18.80 24.99
CA PRO A 99 -0.86 -20.10 24.38
C PRO A 99 0.42 -20.94 24.26
N GLN A 100 0.44 -22.13 24.88
CA GLN A 100 1.50 -23.14 24.65
C GLN A 100 1.36 -23.79 23.26
N LYS A 101 0.11 -24.02 22.84
CA LYS A 101 -0.27 -24.48 21.50
C LYS A 101 -1.32 -23.53 20.96
N TRP A 102 -1.08 -22.97 19.78
CA TRP A 102 -2.01 -22.08 19.11
C TRP A 102 -3.18 -22.86 18.53
N LEU A 103 -4.39 -22.57 18.99
CA LEU A 103 -5.63 -23.16 18.49
C LEU A 103 -6.18 -22.33 17.33
N ARG A 104 -6.79 -23.01 16.36
CA ARG A 104 -7.46 -22.36 15.22
C ARG A 104 -8.96 -22.66 15.27
N VAL A 105 -9.74 -21.72 14.75
CA VAL A 105 -11.19 -21.82 14.62
C VAL A 105 -11.56 -21.63 13.15
N CYS A 106 -12.32 -22.58 12.61
CA CYS A 106 -12.85 -22.48 11.25
C CYS A 106 -14.01 -21.48 11.19
N THR A 107 -13.86 -20.45 10.37
CA THR A 107 -14.87 -19.40 10.16
C THR A 107 -15.81 -19.74 9.00
N ALA A 108 -15.37 -20.55 8.03
CA ALA A 108 -16.14 -20.94 6.85
C ALA A 108 -16.22 -22.47 6.67
N LYS A 109 -17.04 -23.13 7.49
CA LYS A 109 -17.11 -24.61 7.59
C LYS A 109 -17.45 -25.32 6.27
N GLU A 110 -18.42 -24.81 5.51
CA GLU A 110 -18.81 -25.41 4.22
C GLU A 110 -17.65 -25.39 3.23
N GLN A 111 -17.03 -24.23 3.04
CA GLN A 111 -15.88 -24.07 2.15
C GLN A 111 -14.67 -24.88 2.61
N ALA A 112 -14.40 -24.92 3.91
CA ALA A 112 -13.32 -25.73 4.48
C ALA A 112 -13.51 -27.22 4.18
N SER A 113 -14.74 -27.74 4.31
CA SER A 113 -15.08 -29.12 3.96
C SER A 113 -14.86 -29.40 2.47
N THR A 114 -15.31 -28.49 1.60
CA THR A 114 -15.07 -28.58 0.15
C THR A 114 -13.57 -28.60 -0.18
N LEU A 115 -12.79 -27.66 0.36
CA LEU A 115 -11.35 -27.56 0.13
C LEU A 115 -10.61 -28.81 0.62
N ASN A 116 -10.92 -29.31 1.81
CA ASN A 116 -10.31 -30.54 2.35
C ASN A 116 -10.55 -31.74 1.42
N ARG A 117 -11.79 -31.90 0.93
CA ARG A 117 -12.13 -32.96 -0.03
C ARG A 117 -11.36 -32.81 -1.34
N LEU A 118 -11.24 -31.60 -1.88
CA LEU A 118 -10.53 -31.34 -3.13
C LEU A 118 -9.02 -31.59 -2.97
N ILE A 119 -8.40 -31.09 -1.91
CA ILE A 119 -6.96 -31.24 -1.63
C ILE A 119 -6.57 -32.73 -1.56
N LYS A 120 -7.38 -33.55 -0.88
CA LYS A 120 -7.10 -34.99 -0.73
C LYS A 120 -7.16 -35.77 -2.05
N LYS A 121 -8.01 -35.35 -3.00
CA LYS A 121 -8.17 -36.02 -4.30
C LYS A 121 -7.22 -35.49 -5.39
N ALA A 122 -6.63 -34.32 -5.19
CA ALA A 122 -5.74 -33.67 -6.15
C ALA A 122 -4.39 -34.40 -6.27
N GLY A 123 -3.89 -34.50 -7.50
CA GLY A 123 -2.54 -35.01 -7.79
C GLY A 123 -1.46 -33.96 -7.51
N SER A 124 -1.77 -32.70 -7.79
CA SER A 124 -0.95 -31.54 -7.43
C SER A 124 -1.86 -30.41 -6.93
N VAL A 125 -1.36 -29.59 -6.01
CA VAL A 125 -2.07 -28.42 -5.48
C VAL A 125 -1.22 -27.18 -5.71
N ILE A 126 -1.80 -26.16 -6.32
CA ILE A 126 -1.17 -24.89 -6.63
C ILE A 126 -1.76 -23.84 -5.69
N ASN A 127 -0.94 -23.37 -4.76
CA ASN A 127 -1.23 -22.20 -3.94
C ASN A 127 -1.26 -20.96 -4.84
N ALA A 128 -2.44 -20.37 -4.97
CA ALA A 128 -2.71 -19.17 -5.76
C ALA A 128 -3.24 -18.02 -4.89
N GLY A 129 -2.83 -17.94 -3.62
CA GLY A 129 -3.05 -16.75 -2.81
C GLY A 129 -2.36 -15.51 -3.40
N ASP A 130 -2.74 -14.33 -2.94
CA ASP A 130 -2.08 -13.08 -3.34
C ASP A 130 -0.55 -13.18 -3.11
N PRO A 131 0.27 -12.51 -3.94
CA PRO A 131 1.74 -12.65 -3.92
C PRO A 131 2.39 -11.92 -2.72
N ASP A 132 1.89 -12.12 -1.51
CA ASP A 132 2.39 -11.53 -0.27
C ASP A 132 2.43 -12.55 0.88
N ARG A 133 2.85 -12.10 2.07
CA ARG A 133 2.92 -12.95 3.27
C ARG A 133 1.56 -13.45 3.76
N GLU A 134 0.49 -12.67 3.59
CA GLU A 134 -0.85 -13.05 4.05
C GLU A 134 -1.47 -14.07 3.10
N GLY A 135 -1.36 -13.86 1.80
CA GLY A 135 -1.80 -14.80 0.77
C GLY A 135 -1.10 -16.16 0.91
N GLN A 136 0.20 -16.17 1.24
CA GLN A 136 0.91 -17.42 1.56
C GLN A 136 0.29 -18.11 2.79
N LEU A 137 0.09 -17.37 3.88
CA LEU A 137 -0.47 -17.92 5.11
C LEU A 137 -1.88 -18.49 4.94
N ILE A 138 -2.77 -17.76 4.25
CA ILE A 138 -4.17 -18.14 4.08
C ILE A 138 -4.26 -19.55 3.47
N ILE A 139 -3.49 -19.81 2.41
CA ILE A 139 -3.55 -21.08 1.70
C ILE A 139 -2.78 -22.19 2.42
N ASP A 140 -1.60 -21.89 2.99
CA ASP A 140 -0.84 -22.88 3.75
C ASP A 140 -1.63 -23.39 4.97
N VAL A 141 -2.39 -22.51 5.65
CA VAL A 141 -3.28 -22.91 6.75
C VAL A 141 -4.37 -23.86 6.28
N ILE A 142 -5.02 -23.57 5.15
CA ILE A 142 -6.07 -24.45 4.59
C ILE A 142 -5.49 -25.84 4.30
N ILE A 143 -4.27 -25.90 3.77
CA ILE A 143 -3.57 -27.17 3.49
C ILE A 143 -3.24 -27.91 4.79
N GLU A 144 -2.68 -27.25 5.79
CA GLU A 144 -2.36 -27.86 7.08
C GLU A 144 -3.61 -28.43 7.76
N GLU A 145 -4.73 -27.70 7.74
CA GLU A 145 -6.00 -28.14 8.34
C GLU A 145 -6.68 -29.27 7.55
N SER A 146 -6.26 -29.53 6.30
CA SER A 146 -6.65 -30.73 5.57
C SER A 146 -5.89 -31.99 6.01
N GLY A 147 -4.86 -31.83 6.84
CA GLY A 147 -3.97 -32.90 7.33
C GLY A 147 -2.74 -33.14 6.46
N GLU A 148 -2.45 -32.24 5.53
CA GLU A 148 -1.36 -32.35 4.56
C GLU A 148 -0.20 -31.42 4.93
N ASN A 149 1.03 -31.77 4.49
CA ASN A 149 2.18 -30.88 4.62
C ASN A 149 2.27 -29.96 3.39
N PRO A 150 2.08 -28.61 3.54
CA PRO A 150 2.10 -27.66 2.43
C PRO A 150 3.46 -27.55 1.72
N TYR A 151 4.51 -28.19 2.25
CA TYR A 151 5.86 -28.16 1.68
C TYR A 151 6.29 -29.50 1.08
N SER A 152 5.38 -30.47 0.98
CA SER A 152 5.65 -31.70 0.22
C SER A 152 5.64 -31.44 -1.29
N PRO A 153 6.24 -32.31 -2.13
CA PRO A 153 6.30 -32.13 -3.59
C PRO A 153 4.94 -31.99 -4.31
N LYS A 154 3.85 -32.38 -3.65
CA LYS A 154 2.46 -32.21 -4.10
C LYS A 154 2.07 -30.73 -4.23
N PHE A 155 2.70 -29.83 -3.47
CA PHE A 155 2.29 -28.43 -3.36
C PHE A 155 3.26 -27.49 -4.08
N LYS A 156 2.70 -26.68 -4.97
CA LYS A 156 3.39 -25.65 -5.77
C LYS A 156 2.81 -24.28 -5.46
N ARG A 157 3.52 -23.22 -5.84
CA ARG A 157 3.12 -21.82 -5.70
C ARG A 157 3.13 -21.13 -7.06
N ILE A 158 2.08 -20.37 -7.33
CA ILE A 158 2.01 -19.43 -8.46
C ILE A 158 2.08 -17.98 -7.93
N TRP A 159 3.09 -17.21 -8.34
CA TRP A 159 3.27 -15.82 -7.87
C TRP A 159 2.69 -14.82 -8.87
N LEU A 160 1.43 -14.42 -8.69
CA LEU A 160 0.66 -13.62 -9.65
C LEU A 160 0.77 -12.12 -9.38
N LEU A 161 1.70 -11.43 -10.08
CA LEU A 161 1.87 -9.96 -9.96
C LEU A 161 0.90 -9.14 -10.82
N ALA A 162 0.33 -9.74 -11.87
CA ALA A 162 -0.66 -9.13 -12.76
C ALA A 162 -1.75 -10.16 -13.13
N LEU A 163 -3.00 -9.70 -13.19
CA LEU A 163 -4.18 -10.55 -13.47
C LEU A 163 -4.63 -10.49 -14.94
N ASN A 164 -3.81 -9.93 -15.82
CA ASN A 164 -4.07 -9.97 -17.26
C ASN A 164 -3.60 -11.31 -17.86
N GLU A 165 -4.12 -11.67 -19.03
CA GLU A 165 -3.81 -12.93 -19.72
C GLU A 165 -2.29 -13.17 -19.89
N PRO A 166 -1.47 -12.20 -20.37
CA PRO A 166 -0.02 -12.39 -20.47
C PRO A 166 0.64 -12.68 -19.11
N GLY A 167 0.25 -11.95 -18.06
CA GLY A 167 0.78 -12.11 -16.71
C GLY A 167 0.51 -13.49 -16.13
N ILE A 168 -0.73 -13.98 -16.28
CA ILE A 168 -1.14 -15.30 -15.78
C ILE A 168 -0.42 -16.42 -16.54
N LYS A 169 -0.33 -16.34 -17.88
CA LYS A 169 0.42 -17.32 -18.68
C LYS A 169 1.89 -17.40 -18.30
N LYS A 170 2.54 -16.25 -18.11
CA LYS A 170 3.94 -16.16 -17.65
C LYS A 170 4.14 -16.80 -16.27
N ALA A 171 3.19 -16.60 -15.35
CA ALA A 171 3.26 -17.18 -14.01
C ALA A 171 2.98 -18.69 -14.00
N LEU A 172 2.04 -19.18 -14.81
CA LEU A 172 1.75 -20.61 -14.97
C LEU A 172 2.94 -21.39 -15.54
N ALA A 173 3.73 -20.78 -16.43
CA ALA A 173 4.96 -21.38 -16.94
C ALA A 173 6.09 -21.47 -15.90
N ASN A 174 5.99 -20.73 -14.79
CA ASN A 174 7.05 -20.57 -13.79
C ASN A 174 6.59 -20.98 -12.37
N LEU A 175 5.83 -22.08 -12.26
CA LEU A 175 5.44 -22.62 -10.95
C LEU A 175 6.68 -23.04 -10.14
N ARG A 176 6.67 -22.70 -8.85
CA ARG A 176 7.74 -23.01 -7.91
C ARG A 176 7.27 -23.98 -6.82
N PRO A 177 8.15 -24.78 -6.20
CA PRO A 177 7.83 -25.53 -4.99
C PRO A 177 7.29 -24.60 -3.89
N ASN A 178 6.18 -24.96 -3.24
CA ASN A 178 5.61 -24.12 -2.19
C ASN A 178 6.55 -23.99 -0.96
N SER A 179 7.49 -24.94 -0.79
CA SER A 179 8.54 -24.91 0.23
C SER A 179 9.45 -23.69 0.16
N GLU A 180 9.66 -23.12 -1.03
CA GLU A 180 10.47 -21.90 -1.21
C GLU A 180 9.84 -20.68 -0.51
N TYR A 181 8.54 -20.74 -0.21
CA TYR A 181 7.76 -19.65 0.37
C TYR A 181 7.45 -19.84 1.86
N ALA A 182 8.01 -20.87 2.52
CA ALA A 182 7.72 -21.19 3.91
C ALA A 182 7.97 -20.01 4.87
N ASN A 183 8.99 -19.19 4.58
CA ASN A 183 9.33 -18.02 5.40
C ASN A 183 8.26 -16.92 5.36
N TYR A 184 7.53 -16.75 4.26
CA TYR A 184 6.42 -15.80 4.18
C TYR A 184 5.30 -16.17 5.17
N LYS A 185 4.96 -17.47 5.25
CA LYS A 185 4.03 -17.97 6.25
C LYS A 185 4.54 -17.72 7.67
N ASN A 186 5.80 -18.04 7.94
CA ASN A 186 6.41 -17.86 9.26
C ASN A 186 6.42 -16.39 9.71
N GLU A 187 6.72 -15.46 8.79
CA GLU A 187 6.65 -14.03 9.03
C GLU A 187 5.21 -13.60 9.40
N SER A 188 4.21 -14.00 8.59
CA SER A 188 2.81 -13.65 8.87
C SER A 188 2.33 -14.27 10.20
N TYR A 189 2.75 -15.49 10.55
CA TYR A 189 2.45 -16.07 11.86
C TYR A 189 3.06 -15.30 13.01
N ALA A 190 4.35 -14.97 12.92
CA ALA A 190 5.03 -14.22 13.97
C ALA A 190 4.30 -12.90 14.22
N ARG A 191 3.91 -12.21 13.15
CA ARG A 191 3.09 -10.99 13.22
C ARG A 191 1.73 -11.23 13.87
N GLN A 192 0.93 -12.18 13.37
CA GLN A 192 -0.42 -12.43 13.90
C GLN A 192 -0.40 -12.81 15.37
N ARG A 193 0.56 -13.64 15.79
CA ARG A 193 0.72 -14.07 17.18
C ARG A 193 1.19 -12.93 18.08
N ALA A 194 2.13 -12.11 17.62
CA ALA A 194 2.58 -10.93 18.37
C ALA A 194 1.44 -9.90 18.55
N ASP A 195 0.68 -9.64 17.49
CA ASP A 195 -0.45 -8.72 17.54
C ASP A 195 -1.58 -9.27 18.43
N TRP A 196 -1.82 -10.59 18.40
CA TRP A 196 -2.76 -11.28 19.31
C TRP A 196 -2.31 -11.17 20.77
N LEU A 197 -1.06 -11.50 21.07
CA LEU A 197 -0.50 -11.48 22.43
C LEU A 197 -0.55 -10.09 23.04
N LEU A 198 -0.01 -9.08 22.34
CA LEU A 198 0.04 -7.72 22.87
C LEU A 198 -1.37 -7.09 22.88
N GLY A 199 -2.11 -7.25 21.79
CA GLY A 199 -3.38 -6.57 21.60
C GLY A 199 -4.43 -7.06 22.58
N LEU A 200 -4.63 -8.37 22.68
CA LEU A 200 -5.66 -8.94 23.54
C LEU A 200 -5.29 -8.80 25.02
N ASN A 201 -4.06 -9.17 25.42
CA ASN A 201 -3.65 -9.01 26.82
C ASN A 201 -3.67 -7.54 27.25
N GLY A 202 -3.13 -6.63 26.43
CA GLY A 202 -3.15 -5.20 26.73
C GLY A 202 -4.57 -4.63 26.85
N SER A 203 -5.49 -5.06 25.98
CA SER A 203 -6.89 -4.63 26.04
C SER A 203 -7.61 -5.17 27.29
N MET A 204 -7.35 -6.43 27.66
CA MET A 204 -7.93 -7.06 28.85
C MET A 204 -7.43 -6.38 30.13
N VAL A 205 -6.12 -6.17 30.27
CA VAL A 205 -5.52 -5.43 31.40
C VAL A 205 -6.11 -4.01 31.49
N TYR A 206 -6.16 -3.29 30.36
CA TYR A 206 -6.73 -1.94 30.35
C TYR A 206 -8.18 -1.93 30.84
N SER A 207 -8.98 -2.90 30.39
CA SER A 207 -10.37 -3.02 30.81
C SER A 207 -10.51 -3.34 32.30
N LEU A 208 -9.62 -4.14 32.89
CA LEU A 208 -9.63 -4.46 34.32
C LEU A 208 -9.25 -3.26 35.18
N VAL A 209 -8.26 -2.48 34.76
CA VAL A 209 -7.76 -1.33 35.52
C VAL A 209 -8.72 -0.14 35.45
N THR A 210 -9.34 0.09 34.29
CA THR A 210 -10.11 1.32 34.04
C THR A 210 -11.63 1.14 34.04
N SER A 211 -12.11 -0.10 34.08
CA SER A 211 -13.51 -0.45 33.83
C SER A 211 -14.06 0.07 32.50
N ARG A 212 -13.18 0.37 31.53
CA ARG A 212 -13.51 0.84 30.18
C ARG A 212 -12.92 -0.07 29.12
N SER A 213 -13.68 -0.35 28.07
CA SER A 213 -13.15 -1.08 26.92
C SER A 213 -12.34 -0.14 26.05
N CYS A 214 -11.05 -0.43 25.90
CA CYS A 214 -10.19 0.20 24.90
C CYS A 214 -9.29 -0.87 24.29
N SER A 215 -9.37 -1.01 22.97
CA SER A 215 -8.46 -1.86 22.23
C SER A 215 -7.06 -1.25 22.22
N ILE A 216 -6.11 -2.01 22.75
CA ILE A 216 -4.67 -1.76 22.71
C ILE A 216 -4.09 -2.56 21.55
N GLY A 217 -3.05 -2.04 20.90
CA GLY A 217 -2.36 -2.80 19.88
C GLY A 217 -1.07 -2.14 19.41
N ARG A 218 -0.13 -2.97 18.95
CA ARG A 218 1.24 -2.57 18.58
C ARG A 218 1.30 -1.48 17.53
N VAL A 219 0.30 -1.38 16.65
CA VAL A 219 0.22 -0.38 15.58
C VAL A 219 -0.70 0.77 15.98
N ARG A 220 -1.96 0.47 16.32
CA ARG A 220 -2.97 1.49 16.65
C ARG A 220 -2.59 2.38 17.83
N THR A 221 -1.95 1.83 18.86
CA THR A 221 -1.63 2.60 20.08
C THR A 221 -0.51 3.60 19.82
N PRO A 222 0.63 3.24 19.19
CA PRO A 222 1.60 4.23 18.74
C PRO A 222 1.03 5.25 17.74
N THR A 223 0.17 4.86 16.80
CA THR A 223 -0.46 5.82 15.88
C THR A 223 -1.29 6.85 16.64
N LEU A 224 -2.09 6.43 17.62
CA LEU A 224 -2.83 7.36 18.49
C LEU A 224 -1.86 8.25 19.28
N ALA A 225 -0.78 7.68 19.81
CA ALA A 225 0.22 8.44 20.54
C ALA A 225 0.88 9.53 19.69
N MET A 226 1.13 9.30 18.40
CA MET A 226 1.65 10.33 17.48
C MET A 226 0.71 11.53 17.39
N VAL A 227 -0.60 11.29 17.27
CA VAL A 227 -1.61 12.37 17.23
C VAL A 227 -1.68 13.09 18.57
N VAL A 228 -1.81 12.35 19.68
CA VAL A 228 -1.88 12.93 21.02
C VAL A 228 -0.63 13.73 21.37
N ASN A 229 0.55 13.26 20.97
CA ASN A 229 1.80 13.99 21.19
C ASN A 229 1.84 15.28 20.38
N ARG A 230 1.41 15.26 19.11
CA ARG A 230 1.28 16.48 18.31
C ARG A 230 0.26 17.46 18.92
N ASP A 231 -0.88 16.97 19.41
CA ASP A 231 -1.87 17.82 20.07
C ASP A 231 -1.30 18.46 21.34
N ARG A 232 -0.49 17.71 22.10
CA ARG A 232 0.23 18.23 23.28
C ARG A 232 1.31 19.23 22.90
N GLU A 233 2.05 19.01 21.81
CA GLU A 233 3.02 19.98 21.28
C GLU A 233 2.32 21.29 20.93
N ILE A 234 1.18 21.22 20.22
CA ILE A 234 0.37 22.38 19.84
C ILE A 234 -0.20 23.09 21.07
N ALA A 235 -0.77 22.35 22.02
CA ALA A 235 -1.37 22.92 23.22
C ALA A 235 -0.34 23.59 24.15
N ASN A 236 0.89 23.10 24.16
CA ASN A 236 1.99 23.66 24.96
C ASN A 236 2.84 24.68 24.18
N PHE A 237 2.56 24.90 22.90
CA PHE A 237 3.28 25.88 22.09
C PHE A 237 2.98 27.28 22.61
N LYS A 238 4.01 27.99 23.03
CA LYS A 238 3.93 29.39 23.45
C LYS A 238 4.46 30.24 22.30
N PRO A 239 3.60 30.88 21.50
CA PRO A 239 4.07 31.76 20.43
C PRO A 239 4.87 32.92 21.03
N HIS A 240 5.99 33.25 20.41
CA HIS A 240 6.76 34.47 20.67
C HIS A 240 7.10 35.14 19.36
N ASP A 241 7.20 36.46 19.41
CA ASP A 241 7.56 37.26 18.25
C ASP A 241 9.05 37.09 17.93
N TYR A 242 9.35 37.03 16.64
CA TYR A 242 10.70 37.14 16.13
C TYR A 242 10.71 38.00 14.87
N PHE A 243 11.85 38.61 14.59
CA PHE A 243 12.00 39.62 13.55
C PHE A 243 12.94 39.13 12.47
N VAL A 244 12.58 39.39 11.22
CA VAL A 244 13.40 39.05 10.06
C VAL A 244 13.58 40.32 9.24
N PRO A 245 14.70 41.06 9.42
CA PRO A 245 14.98 42.23 8.62
C PRO A 245 15.08 41.86 7.13
N TRP A 246 14.58 42.74 6.27
CA TRP A 246 14.66 42.60 4.82
C TRP A 246 14.82 43.96 4.16
N VAL A 247 15.38 43.95 2.95
CA VAL A 247 15.58 45.14 2.11
C VAL A 247 15.02 44.87 0.72
N VAL A 248 14.66 45.94 0.00
CA VAL A 248 14.31 45.86 -1.43
C VAL A 248 15.39 46.56 -2.22
N LEU A 249 16.08 45.79 -3.05
CA LEU A 249 17.10 46.32 -3.95
C LEU A 249 16.69 46.02 -5.37
N LYS A 250 16.61 47.06 -6.20
CA LYS A 250 16.21 46.96 -7.62
C LYS A 250 14.89 46.16 -7.81
N GLY A 251 13.94 46.31 -6.89
CA GLY A 251 12.64 45.63 -6.94
C GLY A 251 12.63 44.18 -6.42
N LYS A 252 13.75 43.65 -5.93
CA LYS A 252 13.86 42.29 -5.37
C LYS A 252 14.04 42.34 -3.86
N LYS A 253 13.37 41.44 -3.14
CA LYS A 253 13.47 41.31 -1.68
C LYS A 253 14.69 40.49 -1.29
N PHE A 254 15.53 41.02 -0.42
CA PHE A 254 16.63 40.30 0.22
C PHE A 254 16.37 40.20 1.72
N THR A 255 16.60 39.03 2.29
CA THR A 255 16.37 38.72 3.71
C THR A 255 17.69 38.68 4.46
N TYR A 256 17.74 39.18 5.68
CA TYR A 256 18.96 39.19 6.49
C TYR A 256 19.49 37.75 6.71
N ALA A 257 20.79 37.55 6.44
CA ALA A 257 21.41 36.23 6.44
C ALA A 257 21.84 35.74 7.84
N GLY A 258 21.75 36.58 8.87
CA GLY A 258 21.81 36.14 10.27
C GLY A 258 23.14 35.58 10.79
N ALA A 259 24.27 35.78 10.10
CA ALA A 259 25.46 34.97 10.35
C ALA A 259 26.45 35.50 11.42
N LYS A 260 26.31 36.74 11.92
CA LYS A 260 27.19 37.24 12.99
C LYS A 260 26.50 37.09 14.35
N ARG A 261 26.79 35.99 15.06
CA ARG A 261 26.42 35.74 16.47
C ARG A 261 27.21 36.63 17.45
N GLU A 262 27.51 37.86 17.05
CA GLU A 262 28.17 38.85 17.92
C GLU A 262 27.14 39.67 18.72
N PHE A 263 25.87 39.62 18.32
CA PHE A 263 24.78 40.35 18.97
C PHE A 263 23.97 39.42 19.90
N ASP A 264 23.74 39.87 21.14
CA ASP A 264 22.86 39.21 22.11
C ASP A 264 21.37 39.51 21.81
N VAL A 265 20.92 39.10 20.62
CA VAL A 265 19.57 39.40 20.10
C VAL A 265 18.83 38.17 19.59
N TYR A 266 19.43 36.98 19.70
CA TYR A 266 18.91 35.75 19.10
C TYR A 266 18.38 34.78 20.14
N ASP A 267 17.34 34.02 19.79
CA ASP A 267 16.94 32.83 20.56
C ASP A 267 17.83 31.61 20.24
N GLN A 268 17.53 30.47 20.87
CA GLN A 268 18.28 29.22 20.70
C GLN A 268 18.21 28.65 19.27
N GLU A 269 17.22 29.08 18.48
CA GLU A 269 17.04 28.69 17.08
C GLU A 269 17.64 29.70 16.11
N GLY A 270 18.32 30.74 16.62
CA GLY A 270 18.96 31.77 15.83
C GLY A 270 18.01 32.84 15.28
N ARG A 271 16.81 32.98 15.85
CA ARG A 271 15.81 33.98 15.44
C ARG A 271 16.00 35.27 16.23
N ILE A 272 15.88 36.42 15.59
CA ILE A 272 16.05 37.71 16.27
C ILE A 272 14.82 38.00 17.14
N ILE A 273 15.02 38.16 18.45
CA ILE A 273 13.96 38.45 19.43
C ILE A 273 14.00 39.88 19.98
N ASP A 274 15.09 40.64 19.76
CA ASP A 274 15.15 42.07 20.10
C ASP A 274 14.39 42.90 19.04
N PRO A 275 13.25 43.54 19.39
CA PRO A 275 12.51 44.38 18.44
C PRO A 275 13.32 45.59 17.96
N ASN A 276 14.33 46.04 18.72
CA ASN A 276 15.15 47.20 18.36
C ASN A 276 16.25 46.86 17.35
N PHE A 277 16.56 45.56 17.15
CA PHE A 277 17.59 45.15 16.20
C PHE A 277 17.22 45.56 14.77
N GLY A 278 15.95 45.42 14.39
CA GLY A 278 15.46 45.86 13.08
C GLY A 278 15.67 47.36 12.84
N THR A 279 15.45 48.19 13.86
CA THR A 279 15.70 49.65 13.79
C THR A 279 17.18 49.95 13.59
N LYS A 280 18.07 49.30 14.36
CA LYS A 280 19.53 49.44 14.23
C LYS A 280 20.01 49.04 12.82
N VAL A 281 19.50 47.93 12.32
CA VAL A 281 19.80 47.45 10.95
C VAL A 281 19.32 48.48 9.91
N ARG A 282 18.08 48.98 10.03
CA ARG A 282 17.53 50.00 9.13
C ARG A 282 18.40 51.26 9.11
N GLU A 283 18.68 51.84 10.27
CA GLU A 283 19.45 53.10 10.39
C GLU A 283 20.85 52.99 9.77
N TYR A 284 21.48 51.82 9.90
CA TYR A 284 22.77 51.53 9.29
C TYR A 284 22.64 51.37 7.76
N VAL A 285 21.72 50.50 7.31
CA VAL A 285 21.52 50.16 5.90
C VAL A 285 21.12 51.37 5.06
N GLU A 286 20.28 52.29 5.57
CA GLU A 286 19.85 53.49 4.85
C GLU A 286 20.99 54.48 4.54
N LYS A 287 22.05 54.46 5.35
CA LYS A 287 23.20 55.38 5.22
C LYS A 287 24.42 54.73 4.57
N THR A 288 24.35 53.43 4.30
CA THR A 288 25.52 52.64 3.92
C THR A 288 25.37 52.10 2.51
N PRO A 289 26.37 52.27 1.63
CA PRO A 289 26.34 51.62 0.33
C PRO A 289 26.42 50.10 0.47
N TRP A 290 25.83 49.38 -0.48
CA TRP A 290 25.90 47.93 -0.55
C TRP A 290 26.69 47.49 -1.77
N VAL A 291 27.27 46.30 -1.67
CA VAL A 291 27.95 45.60 -2.77
C VAL A 291 27.45 44.16 -2.83
N ILE A 292 27.44 43.58 -4.03
CA ILE A 292 27.23 42.14 -4.19
C ILE A 292 28.54 41.46 -3.79
N THR A 293 28.47 40.58 -2.78
CA THR A 293 29.63 39.83 -2.28
C THR A 293 29.63 38.38 -2.74
N GLN A 294 28.46 37.84 -3.07
CA GLN A 294 28.30 36.50 -3.62
C GLN A 294 27.18 36.50 -4.66
N CYS A 295 27.43 35.86 -5.79
CA CYS A 295 26.43 35.59 -6.81
C CYS A 295 26.72 34.19 -7.35
N GLU A 296 25.88 33.23 -6.96
CA GLU A 296 25.97 31.85 -7.38
C GLU A 296 24.75 31.52 -8.22
N SER A 297 24.98 30.83 -9.32
CA SER A 297 23.94 30.37 -10.23
C SER A 297 24.24 28.90 -10.54
N GLU A 298 23.38 28.01 -10.06
CA GLU A 298 23.54 26.57 -10.20
C GLU A 298 22.42 26.00 -11.08
N GLN A 299 22.80 25.28 -12.12
CA GLN A 299 21.86 24.49 -12.90
C GLN A 299 21.62 23.14 -12.21
N VAL A 300 20.45 22.98 -11.62
CA VAL A 300 20.04 21.77 -10.90
C VAL A 300 19.19 20.89 -11.81
N LYS A 301 19.55 19.60 -11.87
CA LYS A 301 18.73 18.56 -12.52
C LYS A 301 17.91 17.83 -11.48
N GLU A 302 16.63 17.64 -11.78
CA GLU A 302 15.72 16.89 -10.93
C GLU A 302 15.13 15.73 -11.73
N ALA A 303 15.43 14.51 -11.30
CA ALA A 303 14.93 13.28 -11.90
C ALA A 303 13.42 13.10 -11.65
N PRO A 304 12.70 12.39 -12.53
CA PRO A 304 11.29 12.11 -12.34
C PRO A 304 11.02 11.38 -11.00
N PRO A 305 9.87 11.64 -10.36
CA PRO A 305 9.49 10.94 -9.16
C PRO A 305 9.27 9.47 -9.48
N LEU A 306 9.57 8.59 -8.52
CA LEU A 306 9.33 7.16 -8.68
C LEU A 306 7.83 6.86 -8.86
N PRO A 307 7.46 5.75 -9.51
CA PRO A 307 6.12 5.18 -9.46
C PRO A 307 5.56 5.10 -8.04
N HIS A 308 4.25 4.99 -7.95
CA HIS A 308 3.57 4.99 -6.66
C HIS A 308 3.61 3.62 -5.98
N SER A 309 3.92 3.62 -4.69
CA SER A 309 3.46 2.63 -3.70
C SER A 309 2.04 3.00 -3.21
N LEU A 310 1.38 2.11 -2.46
CA LEU A 310 0.04 2.37 -1.92
C LEU A 310 -0.02 3.64 -1.03
N ASP A 311 0.95 3.82 -0.15
CA ASP A 311 1.02 4.97 0.76
C ASP A 311 1.24 6.28 -0.01
N SER A 312 2.14 6.26 -1.01
CA SER A 312 2.44 7.47 -1.77
C SER A 312 1.27 7.90 -2.67
N ILE A 313 0.50 6.97 -3.26
CA ILE A 313 -0.71 7.34 -4.01
C ILE A 313 -1.83 7.79 -3.07
N GLN A 314 -1.95 7.20 -1.87
CA GLN A 314 -2.89 7.68 -0.85
C GLN A 314 -2.59 9.11 -0.44
N GLN A 315 -1.32 9.45 -0.21
CA GLN A 315 -0.90 10.83 0.09
C GLN A 315 -1.17 11.77 -1.09
N HIS A 316 -0.82 11.36 -2.31
CA HIS A 316 -1.05 12.18 -3.51
C HIS A 316 -2.54 12.49 -3.70
N MET A 317 -3.40 11.47 -3.68
CA MET A 317 -4.86 11.65 -3.86
C MET A 317 -5.52 12.40 -2.71
N ASN A 318 -4.93 12.34 -1.50
CA ASN A 318 -5.38 13.15 -0.39
C ASN A 318 -5.03 14.62 -0.59
N LYS A 319 -3.79 14.94 -0.99
CA LYS A 319 -3.35 16.32 -1.27
C LYS A 319 -4.12 16.94 -2.43
N THR A 320 -4.37 16.18 -3.50
CA THR A 320 -4.96 16.74 -4.74
C THR A 320 -6.49 16.71 -4.76
N LEU A 321 -7.13 15.65 -4.25
CA LEU A 321 -8.59 15.47 -4.35
C LEU A 321 -9.28 15.19 -3.00
N GLY A 322 -8.56 15.26 -1.87
CA GLY A 322 -9.12 15.00 -0.54
C GLY A 322 -9.56 13.55 -0.32
N PHE A 323 -9.08 12.59 -1.13
CA PHE A 323 -9.48 11.19 -0.96
C PHE A 323 -8.92 10.62 0.35
N GLY A 324 -9.76 9.91 1.10
CA GLY A 324 -9.33 9.15 2.27
C GLY A 324 -8.59 7.87 1.89
N ILE A 325 -7.74 7.36 2.81
CA ILE A 325 -6.92 6.16 2.65
C ILE A 325 -7.72 4.96 2.11
N LYS A 326 -8.90 4.68 2.70
CA LYS A 326 -9.77 3.57 2.30
C LYS A 326 -10.31 3.76 0.89
N LYS A 327 -10.79 4.96 0.55
CA LYS A 327 -11.34 5.28 -0.78
C LYS A 327 -10.29 5.04 -1.86
N THR A 328 -9.08 5.55 -1.67
CA THR A 328 -7.98 5.35 -2.63
C THR A 328 -7.60 3.87 -2.77
N LEU A 329 -7.54 3.11 -1.66
CA LEU A 329 -7.28 1.67 -1.72
C LEU A 329 -8.38 0.93 -2.50
N ASP A 330 -9.65 1.22 -2.22
CA ASP A 330 -10.78 0.58 -2.89
C ASP A 330 -10.76 0.86 -4.40
N ILE A 331 -10.42 2.08 -4.81
CA ILE A 331 -10.25 2.45 -6.23
C ILE A 331 -9.07 1.70 -6.85
N CYS A 332 -7.89 1.70 -6.21
CA CYS A 332 -6.72 0.97 -6.74
C CYS A 332 -7.01 -0.54 -6.87
N GLN A 333 -7.77 -1.11 -5.93
CA GLN A 333 -8.25 -2.48 -5.99
C GLN A 333 -9.22 -2.71 -7.16
N ALA A 334 -10.15 -1.79 -7.42
CA ALA A 334 -11.02 -1.87 -8.59
C ALA A 334 -10.21 -1.80 -9.90
N LEU A 335 -9.22 -0.90 -10.00
CA LEU A 335 -8.34 -0.78 -11.17
C LEU A 335 -7.55 -2.07 -11.42
N TYR A 336 -7.13 -2.75 -10.36
CA TYR A 336 -6.38 -4.01 -10.42
C TYR A 336 -7.27 -5.23 -10.70
N GLU A 337 -8.33 -5.47 -9.93
CA GLU A 337 -9.10 -6.71 -10.00
C GLU A 337 -10.24 -6.66 -11.02
N LYS A 338 -11.00 -5.56 -11.04
CA LYS A 338 -12.18 -5.41 -11.90
C LYS A 338 -11.74 -5.00 -13.31
N HIS A 339 -10.95 -3.93 -13.40
CA HIS A 339 -10.56 -3.36 -14.69
C HIS A 339 -9.31 -4.02 -15.27
N LYS A 340 -8.41 -4.51 -14.41
CA LYS A 340 -7.13 -5.15 -14.79
C LYS A 340 -6.22 -4.24 -15.60
N ILE A 341 -6.25 -2.95 -15.28
CA ILE A 341 -5.48 -1.92 -16.00
C ILE A 341 -4.29 -1.41 -15.19
N THR A 342 -4.15 -1.80 -13.92
CA THR A 342 -2.98 -1.52 -13.08
C THR A 342 -2.40 -2.80 -12.47
N SER A 343 -1.15 -2.74 -12.02
CA SER A 343 -0.51 -3.82 -11.25
C SER A 343 -1.02 -3.90 -9.80
N TYR A 344 -0.54 -4.90 -9.05
CA TYR A 344 -0.94 -5.15 -7.66
C TYR A 344 -0.83 -3.90 -6.76
N PRO A 345 -1.93 -3.45 -6.12
CA PRO A 345 -1.97 -2.13 -5.50
C PRO A 345 -1.53 -2.10 -4.04
N ARG A 346 -1.31 -3.24 -3.38
CA ARG A 346 -0.89 -3.28 -1.95
C ARG A 346 0.63 -3.39 -1.79
N THR A 347 1.36 -2.70 -2.64
CA THR A 347 2.82 -2.63 -2.63
C THR A 347 3.32 -1.46 -1.78
N ASP A 348 4.39 -1.68 -1.02
CA ASP A 348 5.19 -0.64 -0.37
C ASP A 348 6.39 -0.21 -1.23
N CYS A 349 6.64 -0.89 -2.35
CA CYS A 349 7.72 -0.59 -3.26
C CYS A 349 7.33 0.51 -4.26
N ARG A 350 8.29 1.38 -4.57
CA ARG A 350 8.18 2.43 -5.61
C ARG A 350 9.04 2.14 -6.86
N TYR A 351 9.83 1.07 -6.83
CA TYR A 351 10.72 0.66 -7.92
C TYR A 351 10.08 -0.42 -8.78
N LEU A 352 10.65 -0.63 -9.97
CA LEU A 352 10.24 -1.62 -10.96
C LEU A 352 11.39 -2.60 -11.21
N PRO A 353 11.10 -3.88 -11.50
CA PRO A 353 12.13 -4.81 -11.92
C PRO A 353 12.77 -4.33 -13.22
N GLU A 354 14.06 -4.59 -13.40
CA GLU A 354 14.75 -4.17 -14.63
C GLU A 354 14.17 -4.85 -15.87
N SER A 355 13.70 -6.09 -15.74
CA SER A 355 13.03 -6.84 -16.81
C SER A 355 11.75 -6.17 -17.31
N TYR A 356 11.07 -5.35 -16.50
CA TYR A 356 9.86 -4.64 -16.92
C TYR A 356 10.17 -3.51 -17.91
N PHE A 357 11.45 -3.13 -18.05
CA PHE A 357 11.84 -2.20 -19.08
C PHE A 357 11.55 -2.76 -20.47
N ASP A 358 11.66 -4.07 -20.69
CA ASP A 358 11.41 -4.68 -22.00
C ASP A 358 9.94 -4.56 -22.44
N ASP A 359 9.01 -4.63 -21.48
CA ASP A 359 7.56 -4.55 -21.70
C ASP A 359 7.07 -3.11 -21.93
N ARG A 360 7.91 -2.08 -21.69
CA ARG A 360 7.50 -0.67 -21.68
C ARG A 360 6.78 -0.19 -22.94
N LYS A 361 7.17 -0.70 -24.11
CA LYS A 361 6.57 -0.29 -25.39
C LYS A 361 5.13 -0.79 -25.50
N GLU A 362 4.84 -1.96 -24.96
CA GLU A 362 3.48 -2.50 -24.92
C GLU A 362 2.62 -1.70 -23.94
N VAL A 363 3.15 -1.41 -22.74
CA VAL A 363 2.45 -0.62 -21.73
C VAL A 363 2.19 0.82 -22.23
N LEU A 364 3.17 1.50 -22.83
CA LEU A 364 2.95 2.83 -23.41
C LEU A 364 1.92 2.80 -24.54
N ARG A 365 1.91 1.73 -25.36
CA ARG A 365 0.93 1.57 -26.44
C ARG A 365 -0.49 1.40 -25.91
N SER A 366 -0.68 0.67 -24.80
CA SER A 366 -2.01 0.40 -24.24
C SER A 366 -2.72 1.69 -23.79
N ILE A 367 -1.95 2.71 -23.38
CA ILE A 367 -2.46 4.00 -22.92
C ILE A 367 -2.26 5.15 -23.93
N TYR A 368 -1.70 4.88 -25.11
CA TYR A 368 -1.37 5.90 -26.13
C TYR A 368 -2.57 6.72 -26.62
N GLY A 369 -3.74 6.09 -26.75
CA GLY A 369 -4.94 6.80 -27.17
C GLY A 369 -5.40 7.89 -26.20
N ILE A 370 -4.96 7.82 -24.94
CA ILE A 370 -5.33 8.76 -23.86
C ILE A 370 -4.26 9.84 -23.70
N TYR A 371 -2.98 9.45 -23.78
CA TYR A 371 -1.82 10.29 -23.49
C TYR A 371 -0.96 10.54 -24.73
N LYS A 372 -1.60 10.76 -25.88
CA LYS A 372 -0.91 10.85 -27.18
C LYS A 372 0.20 11.90 -27.15
N ASP A 373 -0.11 13.08 -26.63
CA ASP A 373 0.81 14.22 -26.63
C ASP A 373 1.96 14.00 -25.65
N GLU A 374 1.67 13.47 -24.46
CA GLU A 374 2.68 13.12 -23.46
C GLU A 374 3.60 11.99 -23.95
N ILE A 375 3.05 10.91 -24.50
CA ILE A 375 3.86 9.78 -24.97
C ILE A 375 4.66 10.16 -26.22
N SER A 376 4.16 11.04 -27.08
CA SER A 376 4.91 11.50 -28.27
C SER A 376 6.21 12.26 -27.93
N LYS A 377 6.29 12.82 -26.72
CA LYS A 377 7.46 13.57 -26.22
C LYS A 377 8.39 12.71 -25.37
N CYS A 378 7.98 11.50 -25.00
CA CYS A 378 8.82 10.58 -24.24
C CYS A 378 9.88 9.94 -25.15
N SER A 379 10.98 9.47 -24.55
CA SER A 379 11.92 8.58 -25.21
C SER A 379 11.92 7.22 -24.53
N ALA A 380 11.42 6.21 -25.23
CA ALA A 380 11.47 4.83 -24.76
C ALA A 380 12.90 4.26 -24.69
N THR A 381 13.97 5.03 -24.92
CA THR A 381 15.34 4.60 -24.59
C THR A 381 15.79 5.09 -23.22
N ILE A 382 15.09 6.08 -22.63
CA ILE A 382 15.38 6.56 -21.28
C ILE A 382 14.93 5.50 -20.28
N LYS A 383 15.86 5.09 -19.42
CA LYS A 383 15.61 4.21 -18.27
C LYS A 383 15.89 5.02 -17.00
N SER A 384 14.83 5.48 -16.34
CA SER A 384 14.97 6.20 -15.07
C SER A 384 15.50 5.28 -13.96
N LYS A 385 15.86 5.89 -12.81
CA LYS A 385 16.23 5.16 -11.59
C LYS A 385 15.15 4.23 -11.03
N ALA A 386 13.91 4.31 -11.53
CA ALA A 386 12.83 3.45 -11.06
C ALA A 386 13.06 1.97 -11.42
N PHE A 387 13.75 1.67 -12.52
CA PHE A 387 14.05 0.30 -12.92
C PHE A 387 15.31 -0.20 -12.21
N ASN A 388 15.15 -0.86 -11.07
CA ASN A 388 16.26 -1.27 -10.22
C ASN A 388 15.89 -2.47 -9.33
N ASP A 389 16.39 -3.66 -9.69
CA ASP A 389 16.08 -4.92 -8.99
C ASP A 389 16.52 -4.92 -7.51
N LYS A 390 17.52 -4.11 -7.13
CA LYS A 390 18.02 -4.05 -5.74
C LYS A 390 17.01 -3.45 -4.76
N HIS A 391 16.04 -2.68 -5.26
CA HIS A 391 15.00 -2.05 -4.45
C HIS A 391 13.63 -2.69 -4.63
N VAL A 392 13.55 -3.77 -5.40
CA VAL A 392 12.32 -4.54 -5.61
C VAL A 392 12.32 -5.72 -4.65
N GLY A 393 11.27 -5.78 -3.82
CA GLY A 393 11.01 -6.92 -2.93
C GLY A 393 10.07 -7.92 -3.58
N ALA A 394 9.06 -8.35 -2.82
CA ALA A 394 8.02 -9.25 -3.30
C ALA A 394 7.11 -8.61 -4.37
N HIS A 395 7.04 -7.27 -4.37
CA HIS A 395 6.22 -6.44 -5.25
C HIS A 395 7.03 -5.27 -5.81
N HIS A 396 6.45 -4.60 -6.80
CA HIS A 396 6.98 -3.42 -7.46
C HIS A 396 5.98 -2.26 -7.38
N GLY A 397 6.37 -1.07 -7.86
CA GLY A 397 5.50 0.11 -7.92
C GLY A 397 4.25 -0.11 -8.78
N ILE A 398 3.17 0.59 -8.44
CA ILE A 398 1.89 0.56 -9.14
C ILE A 398 2.02 1.26 -10.49
N ILE A 399 1.81 0.51 -11.57
CA ILE A 399 1.94 0.97 -12.96
C ILE A 399 0.76 0.50 -13.80
N PRO A 400 0.48 1.13 -14.96
CA PRO A 400 -0.47 0.58 -15.90
C PRO A 400 0.01 -0.78 -16.45
N THR A 401 -0.94 -1.61 -16.87
CA THR A 401 -0.63 -2.87 -17.56
C THR A 401 -0.65 -2.71 -19.08
N GLY A 402 -0.29 -3.76 -19.83
CA GLY A 402 -0.45 -3.81 -21.28
C GLY A 402 -1.91 -3.85 -21.78
N LYS A 403 -2.90 -3.86 -20.89
CA LYS A 403 -4.32 -3.88 -21.27
C LYS A 403 -4.81 -2.45 -21.58
N THR A 404 -5.38 -2.26 -22.78
CA THR A 404 -6.05 -1.00 -23.14
C THR A 404 -7.25 -0.75 -22.23
N PRO A 405 -7.33 0.41 -21.55
CA PRO A 405 -8.42 0.73 -20.64
C PRO A 405 -9.72 1.07 -21.38
N ASP A 406 -10.84 0.52 -20.91
CA ASP A 406 -12.18 0.96 -21.30
C ASP A 406 -12.60 2.14 -20.42
N LEU A 407 -12.33 3.36 -20.89
CA LEU A 407 -12.64 4.59 -20.16
C LEU A 407 -14.13 4.83 -19.93
N ALA A 408 -15.03 4.21 -20.71
CA ALA A 408 -16.46 4.35 -20.48
C ALA A 408 -16.91 3.59 -19.22
N SER A 409 -16.19 2.52 -18.86
CA SER A 409 -16.46 1.68 -17.69
C SER A 409 -15.93 2.25 -16.36
N LEU A 410 -15.06 3.28 -16.43
CA LEU A 410 -14.46 3.91 -15.26
C LEU A 410 -15.30 5.09 -14.76
N SER A 411 -15.52 5.14 -13.45
CA SER A 411 -16.01 6.33 -12.74
C SER A 411 -15.00 7.49 -12.83
N ALA A 412 -15.46 8.71 -12.51
CA ALA A 412 -14.58 9.89 -12.48
C ALA A 412 -13.41 9.73 -11.49
N ASP A 413 -13.68 9.15 -10.31
CA ASP A 413 -12.66 8.89 -9.30
C ASP A 413 -11.66 7.82 -9.75
N GLU A 414 -12.12 6.75 -10.40
CA GLU A 414 -11.25 5.72 -11.00
C GLU A 414 -10.36 6.31 -12.09
N LYS A 415 -10.90 7.19 -12.94
CA LYS A 415 -10.12 7.91 -13.97
C LYS A 415 -9.04 8.78 -13.34
N ALA A 416 -9.36 9.52 -12.28
CA ALA A 416 -8.40 10.39 -11.62
C ALA A 416 -7.23 9.61 -11.00
N VAL A 417 -7.50 8.49 -10.32
CA VAL A 417 -6.43 7.63 -9.76
C VAL A 417 -5.61 6.97 -10.88
N PHE A 418 -6.27 6.49 -11.93
CA PHE A 418 -5.58 5.89 -13.07
C PHE A 418 -4.70 6.89 -13.81
N ASP A 419 -5.13 8.16 -13.90
CA ASP A 419 -4.37 9.23 -14.54
C ASP A 419 -3.04 9.49 -13.83
N VAL A 420 -3.07 9.59 -12.50
CA VAL A 420 -1.85 9.74 -11.69
C VAL A 420 -0.90 8.56 -11.91
N ILE A 421 -1.42 7.32 -11.90
CA ILE A 421 -0.62 6.11 -12.14
C ILE A 421 0.04 6.16 -13.53
N CYS A 422 -0.70 6.57 -14.57
CA CYS A 422 -0.18 6.67 -15.93
C CYS A 422 0.86 7.78 -16.08
N ARG A 423 0.59 8.99 -15.57
CA ARG A 423 1.52 10.14 -15.66
C ARG A 423 2.84 9.84 -14.97
N PHE A 424 2.81 9.22 -13.79
CA PHE A 424 4.02 8.81 -13.09
C PHE A 424 4.77 7.70 -13.83
N TYR A 425 4.09 6.78 -14.51
CA TYR A 425 4.78 5.80 -15.36
C TYR A 425 5.40 6.44 -16.61
N ILE A 426 4.68 7.32 -17.30
CA ILE A 426 5.17 8.04 -18.49
C ILE A 426 6.41 8.88 -18.15
N ALA A 427 6.42 9.52 -16.97
CA ALA A 427 7.55 10.31 -16.50
C ALA A 427 8.87 9.52 -16.41
N GLN A 428 8.82 8.19 -16.30
CA GLN A 428 10.02 7.35 -16.26
C GLN A 428 10.78 7.30 -17.60
N PHE A 429 10.18 7.82 -18.67
CA PHE A 429 10.73 7.89 -20.02
C PHE A 429 10.96 9.34 -20.46
N TYR A 430 11.00 10.28 -19.51
CA TYR A 430 11.33 11.68 -19.73
C TYR A 430 12.72 12.01 -19.18
N PRO A 431 13.41 13.01 -19.76
CA PRO A 431 14.61 13.58 -19.17
C PRO A 431 14.33 14.28 -17.82
N ASP A 432 15.39 14.52 -17.06
CA ASP A 432 15.34 15.32 -15.84
C ASP A 432 14.88 16.76 -16.14
N SER A 433 14.08 17.34 -15.24
CA SER A 433 13.77 18.77 -15.33
C SER A 433 14.99 19.60 -14.92
N ILE A 434 15.18 20.75 -15.56
CA ILE A 434 16.31 21.63 -15.35
C ILE A 434 15.81 22.94 -14.76
N SER A 435 16.36 23.32 -13.61
CA SER A 435 16.12 24.62 -12.98
C SER A 435 17.42 25.36 -12.76
N LEU A 436 17.40 26.68 -12.88
CA LEU A 436 18.45 27.58 -12.44
C LEU A 436 18.13 28.05 -11.03
N LYS A 437 19.03 27.81 -10.07
CA LYS A 437 18.92 28.32 -8.71
C LYS A 437 19.96 29.42 -8.51
N ASP A 438 19.47 30.63 -8.30
CA ASP A 438 20.31 31.80 -8.06
C ASP A 438 20.32 32.11 -6.57
N HIS A 439 21.52 32.28 -6.02
CA HIS A 439 21.74 32.74 -4.65
C HIS A 439 22.64 33.98 -4.70
N VAL A 440 22.09 35.11 -4.25
CA VAL A 440 22.81 36.39 -4.24
C VAL A 440 22.91 36.91 -2.82
N THR A 441 24.12 37.20 -2.39
CA THR A 441 24.40 37.91 -1.13
C THR A 441 24.85 39.33 -1.41
N VAL A 442 24.22 40.28 -0.72
CA VAL A 442 24.61 41.68 -0.70
C VAL A 442 25.08 42.06 0.71
N THR A 443 26.14 42.84 0.79
CA THR A 443 26.72 43.27 2.06
C THR A 443 26.68 44.79 2.15
N PHE A 444 26.12 45.30 3.25
CA PHE A 444 26.14 46.72 3.60
C PHE A 444 27.34 47.01 4.51
N GLY A 445 28.29 47.80 4.01
CA GLY A 445 29.44 48.30 4.78
C GLY A 445 30.33 47.24 5.44
N GLY A 446 30.31 45.99 4.96
CA GLY A 446 31.03 44.85 5.55
C GLY A 446 30.39 44.26 6.81
N VAL A 447 29.23 44.77 7.24
CA VAL A 447 28.60 44.42 8.53
C VAL A 447 27.40 43.50 8.34
N PHE A 448 26.40 43.94 7.57
CA PHE A 448 25.13 43.23 7.43
C PHE A 448 25.00 42.60 6.05
N ASP A 449 24.77 41.29 6.04
CA ASP A 449 24.55 40.49 4.84
C ASP A 449 23.06 40.20 4.65
N PHE A 450 22.59 40.37 3.42
CA PHE A 450 21.24 40.00 3.02
C PHE A 450 21.29 39.09 1.80
N THR A 451 20.45 38.06 1.78
CA THR A 451 20.40 37.03 0.75
C THR A 451 19.07 37.04 0.02
N ALA A 452 19.11 36.82 -1.29
CA ALA A 452 17.95 36.50 -2.09
C ALA A 452 18.17 35.14 -2.79
N PHE A 453 17.10 34.36 -2.87
CA PHE A 453 17.07 33.08 -3.58
C PHE A 453 15.99 33.15 -4.66
N GLU A 454 16.33 32.77 -5.88
CA GLU A 454 15.38 32.66 -6.99
C GLU A 454 15.58 31.30 -7.68
N SER A 455 14.48 30.66 -8.05
CA SER A 455 14.50 29.37 -8.76
C SER A 455 13.68 29.50 -10.02
N THR A 456 14.31 29.36 -11.18
CA THR A 456 13.66 29.46 -12.49
C THR A 456 13.70 28.10 -13.19
N ILE A 457 12.57 27.58 -13.65
CA ILE A 457 12.55 26.38 -14.49
C ILE A 457 13.04 26.77 -15.90
N LEU A 458 14.18 26.22 -16.31
CA LEU A 458 14.73 26.41 -17.65
C LEU A 458 14.11 25.40 -18.64
N ASP A 459 13.96 24.15 -18.20
CA ASP A 459 13.35 23.09 -18.99
C ASP A 459 12.50 22.18 -18.08
N PRO A 460 11.16 22.22 -18.19
CA PRO A 460 10.29 21.49 -17.28
C PRO A 460 10.35 19.97 -17.47
N GLN A 461 10.65 19.45 -18.67
CA GLN A 461 10.65 18.02 -18.99
C GLN A 461 9.52 17.23 -18.31
N TRP A 462 9.84 16.27 -17.42
CA TRP A 462 8.84 15.45 -16.73
C TRP A 462 7.86 16.28 -15.88
N LYS A 463 8.25 17.45 -15.37
CA LYS A 463 7.35 18.33 -14.58
C LYS A 463 6.17 18.82 -15.40
N ALA A 464 6.33 18.96 -16.73
CA ALA A 464 5.23 19.32 -17.61
C ALA A 464 4.10 18.28 -17.63
N LEU A 465 4.38 17.03 -17.24
CA LEU A 465 3.37 15.96 -17.14
C LEU A 465 2.45 16.12 -15.94
N MET A 466 2.93 16.73 -14.85
CA MET A 466 2.25 16.74 -13.55
C MET A 466 1.26 17.89 -13.38
N GLY A 467 1.10 18.74 -14.41
CA GLY A 467 0.36 19.98 -14.31
C GLY A 467 1.14 21.05 -13.52
N LYS A 468 0.59 22.27 -13.46
CA LYS A 468 1.14 23.31 -12.59
C LYS A 468 0.89 22.90 -11.14
N SER A 469 1.94 22.64 -10.36
CA SER A 469 1.82 22.64 -8.91
C SER A 469 1.42 24.04 -8.46
N GLU A 470 0.42 24.18 -7.59
CA GLU A 470 -0.01 25.46 -6.99
C GLU A 470 1.03 26.10 -6.05
N GLU A 471 2.30 25.67 -6.14
CA GLU A 471 3.44 26.19 -5.38
C GLU A 471 4.49 26.83 -6.33
N GLU A 472 4.02 27.55 -7.35
CA GLU A 472 4.82 28.57 -8.08
C GLU A 472 4.41 29.98 -7.63
#